data_AF-A0A5N8YWE3-F1
#
_entry.id   AF-A0A5N8YWE3-F1
#
_cell.length_a   1.000
_cell.length_b   1.000
_cell.length_c   1.000
_cell.angle_alpha   90.00
_cell.angle_beta   90.00
_cell.angle_gamma   90.00
#
_symmetry.space_group_name_H-M   'P 1'
#
loop_
_entity.id
_entity.type
_entity.pdbx_description
1 polymer ?
#
loop_
_entity_poly.entity_id
_entity_poly.type
_entity_poly.pdbx_seq_one_letter_code
_entity_poly.pdbx_strand_id
1 'polypeptide(L)'
;MKRWPKISFTEEGMREGMQIEDANIPIDEKARLLDALSETGLQRIVVGSFVSPKWTPQMERIDELIQKFTPKEGVTYTALALNQRGVERAKEYSPPLTIERDRWPRLNCHMCDVFVRRNNNRSQMQEMERWPKIVAQAQENGAAEAGIGTNASWGSNFLGDFSVDILMAMLERQHTMWDDANIKVTSCSLGDPMSWCMPHKVEDTLIRIKERWPEINHFRLHFHNGRNMAIASGYAAIRTLGTDDTIELDGSIGGIGGCPYCGNGRATGQAPSEDLLHMLEDMGVETGVNLDKLIDCVWMCEEILGRTLYGHVSKAGPRPNSTSQLYDMNAPFVETMEQAKHFKKGPKAYEGGIYPYKEPITSPYRERVDQGLPAYESKESNWPWNQDWLPE
;
A
#
# COMPACT_ATOMS: atom_id res chain seq x y z
N MET A 1 -9.29 18.21 -15.29
CA MET A 1 -8.00 17.69 -15.76
C MET A 1 -7.44 16.77 -14.68
N LYS A 2 -6.93 15.58 -15.03
CA LYS A 2 -6.22 14.73 -14.06
C LYS A 2 -4.99 15.50 -13.55
N ARG A 3 -4.83 15.58 -12.23
CA ARG A 3 -3.72 16.30 -11.58
C ARG A 3 -2.57 15.37 -11.18
N TRP A 4 -2.85 14.08 -11.11
CA TRP A 4 -1.99 13.05 -10.53
C TRP A 4 -1.64 11.97 -11.57
N PRO A 5 -0.53 11.23 -11.39
CA PRO A 5 -0.26 10.01 -12.15
C PRO A 5 -1.40 9.00 -12.01
N LYS A 6 -1.44 8.01 -12.91
CA LYS A 6 -2.33 6.85 -12.70
C LYS A 6 -1.81 6.06 -11.50
N ILE A 7 -2.65 5.85 -10.49
CA ILE A 7 -2.29 5.06 -9.31
C ILE A 7 -2.97 3.69 -9.41
N SER A 8 -2.19 2.64 -9.25
CA SER A 8 -2.68 1.28 -9.05
C SER A 8 -2.27 0.85 -7.65
N PHE A 9 -3.26 0.44 -6.86
CA PHE A 9 -3.04 -0.06 -5.50
C PHE A 9 -3.14 -1.58 -5.47
N THR A 10 -2.18 -2.22 -4.80
CA THR A 10 -2.17 -3.67 -4.56
C THR A 10 -2.34 -3.96 -3.07
N GLU A 11 -3.39 -4.70 -2.71
CA GLU A 11 -3.56 -5.24 -1.37
C GLU A 11 -2.73 -6.52 -1.19
N GLU A 12 -1.81 -6.51 -0.23
CA GLU A 12 -0.87 -7.60 0.06
C GLU A 12 -1.15 -8.30 1.41
N GLY A 13 -2.21 -7.93 2.13
CA GLY A 13 -2.58 -8.50 3.43
C GLY A 13 -2.69 -10.01 3.46
N MET A 14 -3.29 -10.62 2.43
CA MET A 14 -3.41 -12.08 2.37
C MET A 14 -2.09 -12.79 2.04
N ARG A 15 -1.10 -12.07 1.47
CA ARG A 15 0.22 -12.59 1.12
C ARG A 15 1.31 -12.08 2.07
N GLU A 16 1.85 -10.88 1.87
CA GLU A 16 2.88 -10.28 2.76
C GLU A 16 2.43 -10.29 4.22
N GLY A 17 1.17 -9.89 4.44
CA GLY A 17 0.56 -9.79 5.75
C GLY A 17 0.57 -11.10 6.51
N MET A 18 -0.24 -12.04 6.02
CA MET A 18 -0.42 -13.36 6.64
C MET A 18 0.84 -14.22 6.64
N GLN A 19 1.83 -13.93 5.80
CA GLN A 19 3.05 -14.73 5.68
C GLN A 19 3.88 -14.76 6.97
N ILE A 20 3.83 -13.70 7.78
CA ILE A 20 4.60 -13.60 9.02
C ILE A 20 3.75 -13.88 10.27
N GLU A 21 2.46 -14.19 10.08
CA GLU A 21 1.52 -14.50 11.16
C GLU A 21 1.61 -15.97 11.60
N ASP A 22 0.75 -16.36 12.55
CA ASP A 22 0.68 -17.75 13.00
C ASP A 22 0.23 -18.66 11.84
N ALA A 23 0.98 -19.74 11.61
CA ALA A 23 0.65 -20.72 10.57
C ALA A 23 -0.64 -21.50 10.86
N ASN A 24 -1.08 -21.52 12.13
CA ASN A 24 -2.27 -22.24 12.58
C ASN A 24 -3.58 -21.44 12.39
N ILE A 25 -3.52 -20.20 11.88
CA ILE A 25 -4.74 -19.44 11.55
C ILE A 25 -5.62 -20.28 10.61
N PRO A 26 -6.88 -20.58 10.98
CA PRO A 26 -7.76 -21.42 10.18
C PRO A 26 -7.94 -20.88 8.77
N ILE A 27 -7.98 -21.77 7.78
CA ILE A 27 -8.23 -21.37 6.38
C ILE A 27 -9.60 -20.72 6.23
N ASP A 28 -10.59 -21.14 7.01
CA ASP A 28 -11.94 -20.53 6.97
C ASP A 28 -11.91 -19.06 7.40
N GLU A 29 -11.08 -18.69 8.38
CA GLU A 29 -10.90 -17.28 8.77
C GLU A 29 -10.14 -16.49 7.70
N LYS A 30 -9.12 -17.09 7.06
CA LYS A 30 -8.43 -16.46 5.92
C LYS A 30 -9.37 -16.24 4.74
N ALA A 31 -10.24 -17.21 4.44
CA ALA A 31 -11.24 -17.11 3.39
C ALA A 31 -12.28 -16.04 3.73
N ARG A 32 -12.75 -16.00 4.98
CA ARG A 32 -13.67 -14.96 5.48
C ARG A 32 -13.11 -13.55 5.27
N LEU A 33 -11.83 -13.33 5.60
CA LEU A 33 -11.18 -12.05 5.36
C LEU A 33 -11.02 -11.74 3.87
N LEU A 34 -10.62 -12.71 3.05
CA LEU A 34 -10.45 -12.52 1.61
C LEU A 34 -11.78 -12.21 0.90
N ASP A 35 -12.87 -12.86 1.30
CA ASP A 35 -14.21 -12.55 0.80
C ASP A 35 -14.64 -11.13 1.19
N ALA A 36 -14.41 -10.74 2.43
CA ALA A 36 -14.71 -9.39 2.89
C ALA A 36 -13.88 -8.34 2.13
N LEU A 37 -12.59 -8.57 1.95
CA LEU A 37 -11.69 -7.72 1.15
C LEU A 37 -12.19 -7.59 -0.30
N SER A 38 -12.68 -8.67 -0.89
CA SER A 38 -13.21 -8.70 -2.26
C SER A 38 -14.44 -7.81 -2.44
N GLU A 39 -15.21 -7.57 -1.38
CA GLU A 39 -16.40 -6.71 -1.40
C GLU A 39 -16.10 -5.23 -1.16
N THR A 40 -14.84 -4.87 -0.91
CA THR A 40 -14.43 -3.48 -0.64
C THR A 40 -14.31 -2.62 -1.90
N GLY A 41 -14.20 -3.23 -3.10
CA GLY A 41 -13.88 -2.50 -4.32
C GLY A 41 -12.38 -2.41 -4.63
N LEU A 42 -11.53 -3.04 -3.84
CA LEU A 42 -10.12 -3.26 -4.17
C LEU A 42 -10.01 -3.92 -5.55
N GLN A 43 -9.23 -3.34 -6.45
CA GLN A 43 -9.08 -3.84 -7.83
C GLN A 43 -8.08 -5.00 -7.94
N ARG A 44 -7.16 -5.11 -6.98
CA ARG A 44 -6.08 -6.10 -7.00
C ARG A 44 -5.75 -6.58 -5.59
N ILE A 45 -5.76 -7.90 -5.42
CA ILE A 45 -5.45 -8.57 -4.16
C ILE A 45 -4.44 -9.70 -4.43
N VAL A 46 -3.34 -9.73 -3.69
CA VAL A 46 -2.41 -10.86 -3.69
C VAL A 46 -2.86 -11.85 -2.61
N VAL A 47 -3.44 -12.98 -3.03
CA VAL A 47 -4.15 -13.91 -2.12
C VAL A 47 -3.21 -14.85 -1.35
N GLY A 48 -1.94 -14.93 -1.75
CA GLY A 48 -0.95 -15.78 -1.09
C GLY A 48 0.27 -16.06 -1.97
N SER A 49 1.06 -17.06 -1.58
CA SER A 49 2.22 -17.51 -2.37
C SER A 49 2.35 -19.03 -2.53
N PHE A 50 2.67 -19.49 -3.74
CA PHE A 50 3.05 -20.87 -4.05
C PHE A 50 4.55 -21.10 -3.82
N VAL A 51 4.99 -20.95 -2.58
CA VAL A 51 6.39 -21.15 -2.14
C VAL A 51 6.56 -22.46 -1.36
N SER A 52 7.79 -22.77 -0.97
CA SER A 52 8.07 -23.96 -0.17
C SER A 52 7.55 -23.78 1.26
N PRO A 53 6.70 -24.70 1.78
CA PRO A 53 6.17 -24.62 3.13
C PRO A 53 7.25 -24.75 4.21
N LYS A 54 8.42 -25.30 3.85
CA LYS A 54 9.60 -25.35 4.73
C LYS A 54 10.02 -23.94 5.21
N TRP A 55 9.94 -22.95 4.33
CA TRP A 55 10.36 -21.58 4.61
C TRP A 55 9.19 -20.67 4.97
N THR A 56 8.01 -21.01 4.46
CA THR A 56 6.80 -20.20 4.61
C THR A 56 5.59 -21.09 4.90
N PRO A 57 5.52 -21.70 6.10
CA PRO A 57 4.44 -22.63 6.46
C PRO A 57 3.06 -21.98 6.43
N GLN A 58 2.97 -20.67 6.69
CA GLN A 58 1.73 -19.88 6.64
C GLN A 58 1.02 -19.92 5.28
N MET A 59 1.78 -20.19 4.21
CA MET A 59 1.32 -20.21 2.82
C MET A 59 1.17 -21.64 2.27
N GLU A 60 1.39 -22.68 3.08
CA GLU A 60 1.33 -24.07 2.63
C GLU A 60 0.00 -24.43 1.97
N ARG A 61 -1.09 -24.03 2.62
CA ARG A 61 -2.49 -24.37 2.30
C ARG A 61 -3.19 -23.32 1.44
N ILE A 62 -2.45 -22.65 0.57
CA ILE A 62 -2.99 -21.61 -0.32
C ILE A 62 -4.04 -22.17 -1.30
N ASP A 63 -3.87 -23.41 -1.73
CA ASP A 63 -4.82 -24.14 -2.57
C ASP A 63 -6.20 -24.26 -1.92
N GLU A 64 -6.24 -24.63 -0.64
CA GLU A 64 -7.49 -24.70 0.12
C GLU A 64 -8.15 -23.32 0.25
N LEU A 65 -7.36 -22.26 0.45
CA LEU A 65 -7.87 -20.88 0.50
C LEU A 65 -8.51 -20.49 -0.83
N ILE A 66 -7.83 -20.74 -1.95
CA ILE A 66 -8.30 -20.38 -3.29
C ILE A 66 -9.60 -21.13 -3.65
N GLN A 67 -9.75 -22.37 -3.19
CA GLN A 67 -10.96 -23.16 -3.42
C GLN A 67 -12.15 -22.73 -2.55
N LYS A 68 -11.92 -22.03 -1.45
CA LYS A 68 -12.96 -21.66 -0.46
C LYS A 68 -13.53 -20.27 -0.63
N PHE A 69 -12.72 -19.30 -1.07
CA PHE A 69 -13.19 -17.92 -1.23
C PHE A 69 -14.04 -17.77 -2.50
N THR A 70 -14.90 -16.76 -2.50
CA THR A 70 -15.78 -16.39 -3.59
C THR A 70 -15.20 -15.20 -4.35
N PRO A 71 -14.63 -15.40 -5.56
CA PRO A 71 -14.06 -14.31 -6.34
C PRO A 71 -15.13 -13.31 -6.79
N LYS A 72 -14.80 -12.02 -6.71
CA LYS A 72 -15.66 -10.93 -7.15
C LYS A 72 -15.26 -10.45 -8.55
N GLU A 73 -16.26 -10.22 -9.39
CA GLU A 73 -16.05 -9.63 -10.71
C GLU A 73 -15.39 -8.25 -10.60
N GLY A 74 -14.43 -7.96 -11.49
CA GLY A 74 -13.67 -6.71 -11.48
C GLY A 74 -12.45 -6.71 -10.56
N VAL A 75 -12.25 -7.75 -9.73
CA VAL A 75 -11.08 -7.89 -8.86
C VAL A 75 -10.08 -8.86 -9.50
N THR A 76 -8.82 -8.43 -9.58
CA THR A 76 -7.71 -9.27 -10.02
C THR A 76 -7.07 -9.95 -8.81
N TYR A 77 -7.22 -11.27 -8.74
CA TYR A 77 -6.58 -12.10 -7.71
C TYR A 77 -5.28 -12.66 -8.24
N THR A 78 -4.17 -12.40 -7.57
CA THR A 78 -2.85 -12.92 -7.96
C THR A 78 -2.22 -13.70 -6.81
N ALA A 79 -1.22 -14.51 -7.13
CA ALA A 79 -0.42 -15.22 -6.13
C ALA A 79 1.06 -15.18 -6.50
N LEU A 80 1.92 -15.04 -5.51
CA LEU A 80 3.36 -15.01 -5.73
C LEU A 80 3.89 -16.43 -6.03
N ALA A 81 4.55 -16.62 -7.16
CA ALA A 81 5.22 -17.87 -7.53
C ALA A 81 6.67 -17.59 -7.96
N LEU A 82 7.64 -18.06 -7.17
CA LEU A 82 9.07 -17.73 -7.35
C LEU A 82 9.85 -18.70 -8.26
N ASN A 83 9.25 -19.83 -8.62
CA ASN A 83 9.87 -20.84 -9.47
C ASN A 83 8.84 -21.51 -10.39
N GLN A 84 9.34 -22.25 -11.38
CA GLN A 84 8.51 -22.90 -12.40
C GLN A 84 7.44 -23.82 -11.80
N ARG A 85 7.78 -24.60 -10.77
CA ARG A 85 6.82 -25.47 -10.08
C ARG A 85 5.70 -24.68 -9.39
N GLY A 86 6.03 -23.55 -8.76
CA GLY A 86 5.05 -22.66 -8.15
C GLY A 86 4.11 -22.05 -9.20
N VAL A 87 4.65 -21.69 -10.37
CA VAL A 87 3.87 -21.16 -11.50
C VAL A 87 2.93 -22.24 -12.05
N GLU A 88 3.39 -23.48 -12.20
CA GLU A 88 2.56 -24.60 -12.64
C GLU A 88 1.42 -24.88 -11.66
N ARG A 89 1.70 -24.92 -10.36
CA ARG A 89 0.67 -25.06 -9.33
C ARG A 89 -0.34 -23.92 -9.39
N ALA A 90 0.11 -22.67 -9.51
CA ALA A 90 -0.78 -21.53 -9.57
C ALA A 90 -1.75 -21.59 -10.76
N LYS A 91 -1.30 -22.11 -11.92
CA LYS A 91 -2.13 -22.28 -13.11
C LYS A 91 -3.30 -23.24 -12.91
N GLU A 92 -3.19 -24.22 -12.02
CA GLU A 92 -4.28 -25.15 -11.71
C GLU A 92 -5.49 -24.45 -11.07
N TYR A 93 -5.27 -23.27 -10.48
CA TYR A 93 -6.31 -22.45 -9.84
C TYR A 93 -6.64 -21.17 -10.62
N SER A 94 -6.34 -21.17 -11.92
CA SER A 94 -6.64 -20.08 -12.85
C SER A 94 -7.73 -20.53 -13.83
N PRO A 95 -8.97 -19.99 -13.77
CA PRO A 95 -9.50 -19.01 -12.81
C PRO A 95 -9.80 -19.60 -11.41
N PRO A 96 -9.93 -18.76 -10.34
CA PRO A 96 -9.99 -17.29 -10.38
C PRO A 96 -8.65 -16.57 -10.31
N LEU A 97 -7.54 -17.27 -10.10
CA LEU A 97 -6.22 -16.62 -10.14
C LEU A 97 -5.93 -16.07 -11.53
N THR A 98 -5.39 -14.86 -11.57
CA THR A 98 -4.78 -14.27 -12.75
C THR A 98 -3.28 -14.57 -12.70
N ILE A 99 -2.80 -15.36 -13.66
CA ILE A 99 -1.37 -15.67 -13.80
C ILE A 99 -0.70 -14.58 -14.61
N GLU A 100 -0.18 -13.59 -13.91
CA GLU A 100 0.60 -12.53 -14.52
C GLU A 100 2.06 -12.95 -14.66
N ARG A 101 2.60 -12.75 -15.86
CA ARG A 101 4.04 -12.64 -16.05
C ARG A 101 4.37 -11.16 -15.89
N ASP A 102 5.51 -10.84 -15.24
CA ASP A 102 6.00 -9.47 -15.19
C ASP A 102 5.98 -8.91 -16.62
N ARG A 103 5.28 -7.79 -16.81
CA ARG A 103 5.11 -7.16 -18.12
C ARG A 103 6.46 -6.81 -18.73
N TRP A 104 7.47 -6.62 -17.88
CA TRP A 104 8.83 -6.35 -18.25
C TRP A 104 9.77 -7.49 -17.82
N PRO A 105 10.63 -8.02 -18.71
CA PRO A 105 11.85 -8.66 -18.24
C PRO A 105 12.65 -7.62 -17.44
N ARG A 106 13.01 -7.97 -16.20
CA ARG A 106 13.57 -7.01 -15.24
C ARG A 106 14.94 -7.43 -14.74
N LEU A 107 15.89 -6.50 -14.80
CA LEU A 107 17.11 -6.60 -14.00
C LEU A 107 16.82 -6.02 -12.63
N ASN A 108 17.02 -6.83 -11.59
CA ASN A 108 16.86 -6.40 -10.20
C ASN A 108 18.09 -6.78 -9.41
N CYS A 109 18.33 -6.03 -8.33
CA CYS A 109 19.34 -6.37 -7.34
C CYS A 109 18.99 -5.77 -5.97
N HIS A 110 19.26 -6.51 -4.91
CA HIS A 110 19.21 -5.95 -3.56
C HIS A 110 20.45 -5.11 -3.30
N MET A 111 20.29 -3.86 -2.88
CA MET A 111 21.44 -3.00 -2.54
C MET A 111 22.19 -3.47 -1.28
N CYS A 112 21.53 -4.25 -0.42
CA CYS A 112 22.16 -4.81 0.77
C CYS A 112 22.53 -6.29 0.59
N ASP A 113 23.83 -6.58 0.43
CA ASP A 113 24.37 -7.95 0.31
C ASP A 113 24.04 -8.82 1.53
N VAL A 114 24.12 -8.27 2.75
CA VAL A 114 23.76 -9.00 3.98
C VAL A 114 22.31 -9.44 3.97
N PHE A 115 21.40 -8.54 3.58
CA PHE A 115 19.96 -8.83 3.55
C PHE A 115 19.65 -9.92 2.53
N VAL A 116 20.16 -9.83 1.30
CA VAL A 116 19.87 -10.84 0.27
C VAL A 116 20.46 -12.22 0.60
N ARG A 117 21.60 -12.29 1.29
CA ARG A 117 22.11 -13.57 1.81
C ARG A 117 21.16 -14.20 2.80
N ARG A 118 20.57 -13.40 3.69
CA ARG A 118 19.60 -13.86 4.69
C ARG A 118 18.26 -14.24 4.08
N ASN A 119 17.81 -13.46 3.09
CA ASN A 119 16.48 -13.59 2.48
C ASN A 119 16.43 -14.69 1.40
N ASN A 120 17.46 -14.74 0.54
CA ASN A 120 17.47 -15.54 -0.69
C ASN A 120 18.64 -16.52 -0.78
N ASN A 121 19.50 -16.63 0.25
CA ASN A 121 20.71 -17.48 0.25
C ASN A 121 21.64 -17.21 -0.95
N ARG A 122 21.80 -15.94 -1.32
CA ARG A 122 22.73 -15.51 -2.37
C ARG A 122 23.32 -14.15 -2.07
N SER A 123 24.48 -13.88 -2.64
CA SER A 123 25.10 -12.56 -2.63
C SER A 123 24.47 -11.63 -3.65
N GLN A 124 24.70 -10.33 -3.47
CA GLN A 124 24.39 -9.29 -4.44
C GLN A 124 25.05 -9.59 -5.80
N MET A 125 26.33 -10.02 -5.78
CA MET A 125 27.07 -10.37 -6.99
C MET A 125 26.39 -11.50 -7.77
N GLN A 126 25.95 -12.55 -7.07
CA GLN A 126 25.23 -13.66 -7.70
C GLN A 126 23.87 -13.26 -8.29
N GLU A 127 23.23 -12.19 -7.80
CA GLU A 127 22.06 -11.61 -8.48
C GLU A 127 22.47 -10.96 -9.81
N MET A 128 23.55 -10.17 -9.80
CA MET A 128 24.07 -9.46 -10.98
C MET A 128 24.63 -10.42 -12.04
N GLU A 129 25.29 -11.51 -11.64
CA GLU A 129 25.80 -12.54 -12.56
C GLU A 129 24.70 -13.18 -13.43
N ARG A 130 23.43 -13.10 -13.01
CA ARG A 130 22.30 -13.62 -13.78
C ARG A 130 21.79 -12.63 -14.84
N TRP A 131 22.14 -11.36 -14.75
CA TRP A 131 21.64 -10.32 -15.65
C TRP A 131 21.92 -10.60 -17.12
N PRO A 132 23.15 -11.02 -17.54
CA PRO A 132 23.41 -11.30 -18.96
C PRO A 132 22.47 -12.39 -19.52
N LYS A 133 22.16 -13.41 -18.72
CA LYS A 133 21.21 -14.46 -19.12
C LYS A 133 19.78 -13.93 -19.26
N ILE A 134 19.36 -13.02 -18.38
CA ILE A 134 18.03 -12.40 -18.44
C ILE A 134 17.91 -11.54 -19.71
N VAL A 135 18.95 -10.75 -20.02
CA VAL A 135 19.02 -9.94 -21.23
C VAL A 135 18.97 -10.81 -22.48
N ALA A 136 19.80 -11.84 -22.57
CA ALA A 136 19.80 -12.78 -23.70
C ALA A 136 18.42 -13.43 -23.90
N GLN A 137 17.79 -13.88 -22.81
CA GLN A 137 16.46 -14.48 -22.87
C GLN A 137 15.39 -13.48 -23.34
N ALA A 138 15.49 -12.21 -22.94
CA ALA A 138 14.58 -11.15 -23.37
C ALA A 138 14.74 -10.88 -24.87
N GLN A 139 15.97 -10.87 -25.40
CA GLN A 139 16.23 -10.74 -26.84
C GLN A 139 15.69 -11.94 -27.62
N GLU A 140 15.93 -13.17 -27.16
CA GLU A 140 15.39 -14.40 -27.77
C GLU A 140 13.85 -14.38 -27.82
N ASN A 141 13.22 -13.83 -26.80
CA ASN A 141 11.76 -13.72 -26.72
C ASN A 141 11.20 -12.49 -27.46
N GLY A 142 12.05 -11.65 -28.06
CA GLY A 142 11.63 -10.46 -28.79
C GLY A 142 11.00 -9.37 -27.90
N ALA A 143 11.45 -9.24 -26.65
CA ALA A 143 10.94 -8.22 -25.74
C ALA A 143 11.26 -6.80 -26.26
N ALA A 144 10.24 -5.97 -26.43
CA ALA A 144 10.38 -4.58 -26.87
C ALA A 144 10.71 -3.61 -25.72
N GLU A 145 10.25 -3.94 -24.52
CA GLU A 145 10.41 -3.13 -23.32
C GLU A 145 10.99 -3.97 -22.18
N ALA A 146 11.69 -3.31 -21.27
CA ALA A 146 12.28 -3.91 -20.08
C ALA A 146 12.14 -3.01 -18.85
N GLY A 147 12.51 -3.58 -17.71
CA GLY A 147 12.50 -2.92 -16.42
C GLY A 147 13.86 -2.96 -15.73
N ILE A 148 14.09 -1.96 -14.91
CA ILE A 148 15.18 -1.91 -13.94
C ILE A 148 14.59 -1.90 -12.53
N GLY A 149 15.41 -2.15 -11.52
CA GLY A 149 14.96 -2.05 -10.14
C GLY A 149 15.97 -2.45 -9.07
N THR A 150 15.66 -2.01 -7.86
CA THR A 150 16.41 -2.33 -6.66
C THR A 150 15.48 -2.69 -5.51
N ASN A 151 16.03 -3.41 -4.55
CA ASN A 151 15.42 -3.66 -3.25
C ASN A 151 16.40 -3.22 -2.15
N ALA A 152 15.91 -2.89 -0.95
CA ALA A 152 16.65 -2.15 0.07
C ALA A 152 17.22 -0.83 -0.51
N SER A 153 16.40 -0.11 -1.28
CA SER A 153 16.86 0.92 -2.23
C SER A 153 17.47 2.16 -1.55
N TRP A 154 17.02 2.51 -0.34
CA TRP A 154 17.47 3.73 0.35
C TRP A 154 18.35 3.47 1.58
N GLY A 155 18.51 2.21 1.97
CA GLY A 155 19.28 1.85 3.14
C GLY A 155 18.98 0.45 3.66
N SER A 156 19.66 0.12 4.75
CA SER A 156 19.60 -1.19 5.39
C SER A 156 19.93 -1.10 6.86
N ASN A 157 19.20 -1.87 7.69
CA ASN A 157 19.54 -2.03 9.11
C ASN A 157 20.91 -2.72 9.33
N PHE A 158 21.49 -3.32 8.28
CA PHE A 158 22.76 -4.03 8.34
C PHE A 158 23.94 -3.22 7.80
N LEU A 159 23.71 -2.32 6.83
CA LEU A 159 24.77 -1.57 6.14
C LEU A 159 24.62 -0.05 6.25
N GLY A 160 23.57 0.43 6.92
CA GLY A 160 23.30 1.84 7.09
C GLY A 160 22.63 2.48 5.88
N ASP A 161 22.85 3.79 5.75
CA ASP A 161 22.22 4.63 4.75
C ASP A 161 22.80 4.42 3.35
N PHE A 162 21.95 4.42 2.33
CA PHE A 162 22.38 4.46 0.92
C PHE A 162 22.02 5.82 0.31
N SER A 163 22.99 6.48 -0.31
CA SER A 163 22.77 7.74 -1.02
C SER A 163 21.98 7.50 -2.31
N VAL A 164 21.29 8.54 -2.79
CA VAL A 164 20.62 8.50 -4.10
C VAL A 164 21.65 8.31 -5.22
N ASP A 165 22.88 8.82 -5.07
CA ASP A 165 23.95 8.65 -6.06
C ASP A 165 24.31 7.17 -6.30
N ILE A 166 24.47 6.38 -5.23
CA ILE A 166 24.82 4.96 -5.38
C ILE A 166 23.63 4.14 -5.91
N LEU A 167 22.40 4.52 -5.55
CA LEU A 167 21.19 3.94 -6.14
C LEU A 167 21.13 4.21 -7.65
N MET A 168 21.33 5.46 -8.07
CA MET A 168 21.34 5.85 -9.49
C MET A 168 22.45 5.12 -10.27
N ALA A 169 23.65 4.97 -9.69
CA ALA A 169 24.73 4.21 -10.32
C ALA A 169 24.39 2.72 -10.52
N MET A 170 23.64 2.11 -9.60
CA MET A 170 23.16 0.74 -9.75
C MET A 170 22.11 0.62 -10.87
N LEU A 171 21.14 1.54 -10.88
CA LEU A 171 20.10 1.61 -11.92
C LEU A 171 20.70 1.84 -13.30
N GLU A 172 21.73 2.70 -13.40
CA GLU A 172 22.43 2.99 -14.65
C GLU A 172 23.12 1.75 -15.22
N ARG A 173 23.77 0.92 -14.39
CA ARG A 173 24.34 -0.36 -14.86
C ARG A 173 23.29 -1.28 -15.46
N GLN A 174 22.11 -1.35 -14.84
CA GLN A 174 21.01 -2.16 -15.35
C GLN A 174 20.46 -1.59 -16.67
N HIS A 175 20.32 -0.26 -16.74
CA HIS A 175 19.85 0.43 -17.94
C HIS A 175 20.81 0.24 -19.13
N THR A 176 22.12 0.44 -18.93
CA THR A 176 23.13 0.25 -19.97
C THR A 176 23.09 -1.16 -20.56
N MET A 177 22.86 -2.20 -19.74
CA MET A 177 22.74 -3.57 -20.26
C MET A 177 21.52 -3.78 -21.17
N TRP A 178 20.43 -3.04 -20.93
CA TRP A 178 19.27 -3.05 -21.82
C TRP A 178 19.51 -2.25 -23.10
N ASP A 179 20.20 -1.12 -22.99
CA ASP A 179 20.60 -0.30 -24.15
C ASP A 179 21.53 -1.09 -25.10
N ASP A 180 22.53 -1.79 -24.56
CA ASP A 180 23.44 -2.65 -25.32
C ASP A 180 22.69 -3.77 -26.07
N ALA A 181 21.55 -4.19 -25.52
CA ALA A 181 20.66 -5.19 -26.11
C ALA A 181 19.60 -4.59 -27.04
N ASN A 182 19.56 -3.26 -27.19
CA ASN A 182 18.57 -2.48 -27.93
C ASN A 182 17.13 -2.74 -27.46
N ILE A 183 16.93 -2.85 -26.14
CA ILE A 183 15.63 -3.01 -25.48
C ILE A 183 15.34 -1.78 -24.64
N LYS A 184 14.18 -1.15 -24.85
CA LYS A 184 13.83 0.11 -24.18
C LYS A 184 13.45 -0.11 -22.72
N VAL A 185 14.03 0.64 -21.80
CA VAL A 185 13.59 0.61 -20.39
C VAL A 185 12.40 1.54 -20.21
N THR A 186 11.25 1.02 -19.78
CA THR A 186 10.03 1.81 -19.52
C THR A 186 9.51 1.66 -18.09
N SER A 187 10.11 0.77 -17.28
CA SER A 187 9.70 0.54 -15.91
C SER A 187 10.86 0.57 -14.91
N CYS A 188 10.61 1.13 -13.73
CA CYS A 188 11.50 1.07 -12.56
C CYS A 188 10.77 0.51 -11.34
N SER A 189 11.39 -0.39 -10.59
CA SER A 189 10.84 -0.92 -9.34
C SER A 189 11.80 -0.66 -8.16
N LEU A 190 11.28 -0.09 -7.08
CA LEU A 190 12.07 0.27 -5.90
C LEU A 190 11.39 -0.30 -4.65
N GLY A 191 12.09 -1.21 -3.98
CA GLY A 191 11.62 -1.84 -2.74
C GLY A 191 12.36 -1.35 -1.49
N ASP A 192 11.65 -1.31 -0.36
CA ASP A 192 12.15 -0.92 0.96
C ASP A 192 11.66 -1.86 2.07
N PRO A 193 12.22 -3.08 2.19
CA PRO A 193 11.79 -4.08 3.18
C PRO A 193 12.19 -3.72 4.63
N MET A 194 13.04 -2.71 4.81
CA MET A 194 13.64 -2.33 6.09
C MET A 194 13.16 -0.97 6.59
N SER A 195 12.25 -0.31 5.87
CA SER A 195 11.67 0.99 6.24
C SER A 195 12.72 2.11 6.36
N TRP A 196 13.53 2.26 5.31
CA TRP A 196 14.55 3.30 5.12
C TRP A 196 14.15 4.39 4.13
N CYS A 197 12.99 4.25 3.46
CA CYS A 197 12.47 5.32 2.62
C CYS A 197 12.28 6.60 3.44
N MET A 198 12.68 7.72 2.85
CA MET A 198 12.41 9.06 3.34
C MET A 198 11.81 9.86 2.19
N PRO A 199 10.77 10.69 2.42
CA PRO A 199 10.06 11.37 1.33
C PRO A 199 10.96 12.15 0.37
N HIS A 200 11.92 12.93 0.91
CA HIS A 200 12.87 13.71 0.12
C HIS A 200 13.84 12.86 -0.70
N LYS A 201 14.21 11.65 -0.24
CA LYS A 201 15.05 10.73 -1.00
C LYS A 201 14.27 10.07 -2.14
N VAL A 202 13.01 9.73 -1.89
CA VAL A 202 12.12 9.19 -2.91
C VAL A 202 11.89 10.23 -4.01
N GLU A 203 11.60 11.47 -3.63
CA GLU A 203 11.50 12.61 -4.57
C GLU A 203 12.78 12.78 -5.40
N ASP A 204 13.96 12.92 -4.77
CA ASP A 204 15.24 13.07 -5.47
C ASP A 204 15.51 11.87 -6.42
N THR A 205 15.21 10.65 -5.99
CA THR A 205 15.35 9.45 -6.82
C THR A 205 14.47 9.53 -8.08
N LEU A 206 13.20 9.87 -7.93
CA LEU A 206 12.24 9.91 -9.03
C LEU A 206 12.53 11.06 -10.00
N ILE A 207 12.89 12.25 -9.48
CA ILE A 207 13.34 13.38 -10.31
C ILE A 207 14.52 12.96 -11.18
N ARG A 208 15.57 12.40 -10.58
CA ARG A 208 16.77 12.00 -11.33
C ARG A 208 16.52 10.87 -12.33
N ILE A 209 15.63 9.92 -12.00
CA ILE A 209 15.19 8.90 -12.97
C ILE A 209 14.50 9.57 -14.16
N LYS A 210 13.55 10.48 -13.93
CA LYS A 210 12.81 11.15 -15.03
C LYS A 210 13.68 12.09 -15.86
N GLU A 211 14.64 12.78 -15.24
CA GLU A 211 15.59 13.64 -15.95
C GLU A 211 16.55 12.83 -16.82
N ARG A 212 17.00 11.67 -16.35
CA ARG A 212 17.97 10.83 -17.07
C ARG A 212 17.32 9.89 -18.09
N TRP A 213 16.16 9.34 -17.76
CA TRP A 213 15.42 8.34 -18.52
C TRP A 213 13.93 8.71 -18.60
N PRO A 214 13.57 9.74 -19.39
CA PRO A 214 12.19 10.22 -19.49
C PRO A 214 11.20 9.16 -19.99
N GLU A 215 11.70 8.11 -20.67
CA GLU A 215 10.95 6.96 -21.16
C GLU A 215 10.39 6.08 -20.05
N ILE A 216 10.98 6.10 -18.86
CA ILE A 216 10.47 5.37 -17.69
C ILE A 216 9.23 6.09 -17.20
N ASN A 217 8.07 5.48 -17.44
CA ASN A 217 6.76 6.02 -17.08
C ASN A 217 5.95 5.06 -16.20
N HIS A 218 6.53 3.94 -15.79
CA HIS A 218 5.90 2.98 -14.90
C HIS A 218 6.77 2.67 -13.68
N PHE A 219 6.29 3.07 -12.50
CA PHE A 219 7.01 2.97 -11.24
C PHE A 219 6.31 2.01 -10.30
N ARG A 220 7.00 0.97 -9.84
CA ARG A 220 6.51 0.13 -8.74
C ARG A 220 7.25 0.48 -7.46
N LEU A 221 6.53 1.02 -6.48
CA LEU A 221 7.11 1.51 -5.23
C LEU A 221 6.56 0.69 -4.06
N HIS A 222 7.43 -0.12 -3.47
CA HIS A 222 7.08 -1.07 -2.41
C HIS A 222 7.70 -0.62 -1.10
N PHE A 223 6.92 0.11 -0.30
CA PHE A 223 7.37 0.72 0.95
C PHE A 223 6.89 -0.04 2.18
N HIS A 224 7.82 -0.37 3.08
CA HIS A 224 7.46 -0.81 4.42
C HIS A 224 7.39 0.39 5.37
N ASN A 225 6.44 0.38 6.30
CA ASN A 225 6.08 1.50 7.16
C ASN A 225 6.59 1.42 8.60
N GLY A 226 7.65 0.65 8.88
CA GLY A 226 8.16 0.44 10.25
C GLY A 226 8.72 1.69 10.95
N ARG A 227 8.85 2.81 10.24
CA ARG A 227 9.20 4.14 10.80
C ARG A 227 8.21 5.23 10.40
N ASN A 228 7.00 4.85 9.99
CA ASN A 228 5.92 5.75 9.58
C ASN A 228 6.22 6.64 8.35
N MET A 229 7.14 6.22 7.48
CA MET A 229 7.56 7.02 6.31
C MET A 229 6.98 6.54 4.97
N ALA A 230 6.29 5.40 4.93
CA ALA A 230 5.80 4.82 3.67
C ALA A 230 4.72 5.70 3.01
N ILE A 231 3.72 6.13 3.78
CA ILE A 231 2.62 6.98 3.27
C ILE A 231 3.16 8.33 2.79
N ALA A 232 4.01 8.98 3.61
CA ALA A 232 4.63 10.25 3.23
C ALA A 232 5.53 10.12 1.99
N SER A 233 6.22 8.98 1.83
CA SER A 233 7.04 8.69 0.65
C SER A 233 6.18 8.41 -0.59
N GLY A 234 5.05 7.72 -0.43
CA GLY A 234 4.04 7.56 -1.50
C GLY A 234 3.45 8.89 -1.93
N TYR A 235 3.11 9.77 -0.98
CA TYR A 235 2.67 11.14 -1.27
C TYR A 235 3.72 11.93 -2.06
N ALA A 236 4.99 11.89 -1.63
CA ALA A 236 6.07 12.54 -2.35
C ALA A 236 6.18 12.02 -3.79
N ALA A 237 6.15 10.70 -3.99
CA ALA A 237 6.18 10.11 -5.32
C ALA A 237 5.03 10.58 -6.22
N ILE A 238 3.79 10.63 -5.70
CA ILE A 238 2.61 11.12 -6.42
C ILE A 238 2.75 12.60 -6.79
N ARG A 239 3.38 13.41 -5.92
CA ARG A 239 3.59 14.84 -6.17
C ARG A 239 4.69 15.11 -7.18
N THR A 240 5.70 14.24 -7.26
CA THR A 240 6.84 14.36 -8.16
C THR A 240 6.51 13.92 -9.59
N LEU A 241 5.73 12.85 -9.76
CA LEU A 241 5.44 12.26 -11.08
C LEU A 241 4.27 12.97 -11.79
N GLY A 242 4.26 12.87 -13.12
CA GLY A 242 3.31 13.54 -14.00
C GLY A 242 2.09 12.68 -14.35
N THR A 243 1.13 13.27 -15.07
CA THR A 243 -0.11 12.60 -15.47
C THR A 243 0.06 11.47 -16.48
N ASP A 244 1.21 11.45 -17.17
CA ASP A 244 1.56 10.40 -18.14
C ASP A 244 2.27 9.21 -17.49
N ASP A 245 2.59 9.31 -16.19
CA ASP A 245 3.21 8.25 -15.42
C ASP A 245 2.15 7.36 -14.74
N THR A 246 2.55 6.12 -14.45
CA THR A 246 1.81 5.16 -13.62
C THR A 246 2.64 4.79 -12.40
N ILE A 247 2.01 4.79 -11.23
CA ILE A 247 2.60 4.33 -9.98
C ILE A 247 1.80 3.12 -9.47
N GLU A 248 2.50 2.02 -9.22
CA GLU A 248 2.01 0.90 -8.43
C GLU A 248 2.47 1.08 -6.98
N LEU A 249 1.51 1.20 -6.06
CA LEU A 249 1.73 1.26 -4.64
C LEU A 249 1.18 0.00 -3.97
N ASP A 250 1.96 -0.57 -3.08
CA ASP A 250 1.57 -1.74 -2.30
C ASP A 250 1.18 -1.30 -0.88
N GLY A 251 0.16 -1.93 -0.32
CA GLY A 251 -0.24 -1.75 1.07
C GLY A 251 -0.80 -3.04 1.66
N SER A 252 -0.92 -3.06 2.97
CA SER A 252 -1.44 -4.22 3.69
C SER A 252 -2.46 -3.79 4.72
N ILE A 253 -3.62 -4.44 4.75
CA ILE A 253 -4.71 -4.08 5.64
C ILE A 253 -4.27 -3.93 7.11
N GLY A 254 -4.58 -2.80 7.75
CA GLY A 254 -4.15 -2.52 9.12
C GLY A 254 -2.63 -2.42 9.32
N GLY A 255 -1.85 -2.44 8.24
CA GLY A 255 -0.38 -2.38 8.25
C GLY A 255 0.28 -3.69 8.68
N ILE A 256 -0.38 -4.84 8.47
CA ILE A 256 0.21 -6.14 8.78
C ILE A 256 1.37 -6.48 7.83
N GLY A 257 2.07 -7.57 8.14
CA GLY A 257 3.16 -8.10 7.34
C GLY A 257 4.53 -7.68 7.87
N GLY A 258 5.48 -7.57 6.95
CA GLY A 258 6.86 -7.27 7.25
C GLY A 258 7.79 -8.42 6.92
N CYS A 259 9.09 -8.15 7.03
CA CYS A 259 10.09 -9.06 6.51
C CYS A 259 10.82 -9.78 7.65
N PRO A 260 10.70 -11.11 7.79
CA PRO A 260 11.38 -11.85 8.87
C PRO A 260 12.91 -11.79 8.72
N TYR A 261 13.43 -11.53 7.52
CA TYR A 261 14.86 -11.50 7.22
C TYR A 261 15.53 -10.14 7.42
N CYS A 262 14.73 -9.08 7.67
CA CYS A 262 15.18 -7.69 7.70
C CYS A 262 15.66 -7.19 9.08
N GLY A 263 15.55 -8.03 10.11
CA GLY A 263 15.95 -7.71 11.49
C GLY A 263 14.84 -7.15 12.39
N ASN A 264 13.71 -6.71 11.81
CA ASN A 264 12.58 -6.13 12.56
C ASN A 264 11.28 -6.94 12.47
N GLY A 265 11.20 -7.94 11.59
CA GLY A 265 10.05 -8.83 11.48
C GLY A 265 8.74 -8.06 11.25
N ARG A 266 7.73 -8.29 12.11
CA ARG A 266 6.41 -7.67 12.01
C ARG A 266 6.40 -6.15 12.23
N ALA A 267 7.45 -5.60 12.83
CA ALA A 267 7.54 -4.16 13.05
C ALA A 267 7.81 -3.38 11.76
N THR A 268 8.19 -4.05 10.66
CA THR A 268 8.27 -3.44 9.33
C THR A 268 7.10 -3.86 8.46
N GLY A 269 5.86 -3.86 8.96
CA GLY A 269 4.68 -4.03 8.09
C GLY A 269 4.60 -2.97 6.97
N GLN A 270 3.69 -3.13 6.02
CA GLN A 270 3.49 -2.13 4.97
C GLN A 270 2.67 -0.93 5.47
N ALA A 271 2.46 0.07 4.61
CA ALA A 271 1.47 1.10 4.88
C ALA A 271 0.10 0.44 5.09
N PRO A 272 -0.65 0.80 6.16
CA PRO A 272 -2.04 0.38 6.29
C PRO A 272 -2.82 0.78 5.05
N SER A 273 -3.45 -0.19 4.41
CA SER A 273 -4.20 0.05 3.16
C SER A 273 -5.25 1.14 3.33
N GLU A 274 -5.98 1.13 4.45
CA GLU A 274 -7.01 2.11 4.76
C GLU A 274 -6.47 3.53 4.94
N ASP A 275 -5.24 3.68 5.46
CA ASP A 275 -4.63 5.00 5.66
C ASP A 275 -4.13 5.57 4.33
N LEU A 276 -3.54 4.72 3.47
CA LEU A 276 -3.09 5.13 2.15
C LEU A 276 -4.27 5.46 1.23
N LEU A 277 -5.29 4.62 1.20
CA LEU A 277 -6.48 4.83 0.37
C LEU A 277 -7.29 6.05 0.81
N HIS A 278 -7.40 6.28 2.13
CA HIS A 278 -7.98 7.51 2.68
C HIS A 278 -7.27 8.76 2.17
N MET A 279 -5.92 8.78 2.19
CA MET A 279 -5.13 9.86 1.62
C MET A 279 -5.41 10.03 0.12
N LEU A 280 -5.47 8.94 -0.65
CA LEU A 280 -5.70 9.00 -2.10
C LEU A 280 -7.08 9.59 -2.45
N GLU A 281 -8.14 9.11 -1.79
CA GLU A 281 -9.51 9.61 -2.01
C GLU A 281 -9.60 11.11 -1.67
N ASP A 282 -8.99 11.52 -0.58
CA ASP A 282 -8.96 12.91 -0.13
C ASP A 282 -8.13 13.83 -1.03
N MET A 283 -7.15 13.28 -1.75
CA MET A 283 -6.42 13.98 -2.81
C MET A 283 -7.23 14.08 -4.11
N GLY A 284 -8.42 13.48 -4.16
CA GLY A 284 -9.27 13.40 -5.34
C GLY A 284 -8.82 12.34 -6.35
N VAL A 285 -8.04 11.33 -5.90
CA VAL A 285 -7.72 10.15 -6.70
C VAL A 285 -8.86 9.15 -6.55
N GLU A 286 -9.42 8.71 -7.67
CA GLU A 286 -10.44 7.66 -7.68
C GLU A 286 -9.80 6.29 -7.40
N THR A 287 -10.17 5.69 -6.27
CA THR A 287 -9.74 4.35 -5.84
C THR A 287 -10.75 3.26 -6.18
N GLY A 288 -12.05 3.63 -6.20
CA GLY A 288 -13.17 2.68 -6.26
C GLY A 288 -13.39 1.89 -4.97
N VAL A 289 -12.64 2.17 -3.91
CA VAL A 289 -12.70 1.45 -2.64
C VAL A 289 -13.78 2.06 -1.73
N ASN A 290 -14.49 1.21 -1.01
CA ASN A 290 -15.36 1.58 0.07
C ASN A 290 -14.58 1.46 1.39
N LEU A 291 -14.12 2.60 1.91
CA LEU A 291 -13.36 2.65 3.17
C LEU A 291 -14.14 2.08 4.36
N ASP A 292 -15.45 2.25 4.44
CA ASP A 292 -16.25 1.70 5.55
C ASP A 292 -16.19 0.17 5.58
N LYS A 293 -16.25 -0.49 4.43
CA LYS A 293 -16.09 -1.95 4.32
C LYS A 293 -14.64 -2.38 4.58
N LEU A 294 -13.67 -1.59 4.14
CA LEU A 294 -12.26 -1.89 4.40
C LEU A 294 -11.95 -1.82 5.90
N ILE A 295 -12.53 -0.86 6.63
CA ILE A 295 -12.42 -0.78 8.08
C ILE A 295 -13.04 -2.01 8.78
N ASP A 296 -14.19 -2.51 8.30
CA ASP A 296 -14.74 -3.78 8.80
C ASP A 296 -13.75 -4.94 8.62
N CYS A 297 -13.05 -4.98 7.48
CA CYS A 297 -12.02 -5.98 7.22
C CYS A 297 -10.83 -5.81 8.18
N VAL A 298 -10.46 -4.59 8.57
CA VAL A 298 -9.38 -4.36 9.55
C VAL A 298 -9.78 -4.90 10.91
N TRP A 299 -10.98 -4.59 11.39
CA TRP A 299 -11.48 -5.10 12.67
C TRP A 299 -11.65 -6.63 12.67
N MET A 300 -12.06 -7.20 11.54
CA MET A 300 -12.06 -8.65 11.34
C MET A 300 -10.65 -9.23 11.41
N CYS A 301 -9.67 -8.56 10.80
CA CYS A 301 -8.27 -8.97 10.88
C CYS A 301 -7.73 -8.89 12.32
N GLU A 302 -8.06 -7.84 13.08
CA GLU A 302 -7.74 -7.72 14.50
C GLU A 302 -8.30 -8.88 15.34
N GLU A 303 -9.55 -9.28 15.07
CA GLU A 303 -10.20 -10.44 15.69
C GLU A 303 -9.44 -11.74 15.38
N ILE A 304 -9.16 -12.01 14.09
CA ILE A 304 -8.44 -13.21 13.64
C ILE A 304 -7.04 -13.29 14.26
N LEU A 305 -6.37 -12.15 14.37
CA LEU A 305 -5.00 -12.04 14.84
C LEU A 305 -4.87 -11.86 16.35
N GLY A 306 -5.98 -11.62 17.05
CA GLY A 306 -6.04 -11.41 18.51
C GLY A 306 -5.30 -10.18 19.01
N ARG A 307 -5.15 -9.13 18.18
CA ARG A 307 -4.44 -7.89 18.55
C ARG A 307 -4.88 -6.69 17.72
N THR A 308 -4.69 -5.49 18.27
CA THR A 308 -4.87 -4.23 17.55
C THR A 308 -3.82 -4.05 16.45
N LEU A 309 -4.24 -3.51 15.31
CA LEU A 309 -3.41 -3.24 14.15
C LEU A 309 -2.95 -1.78 14.10
N TYR A 310 -2.05 -1.45 13.17
CA TYR A 310 -1.36 -0.15 13.15
C TYR A 310 -2.14 0.97 12.45
N GLY A 311 -3.10 0.63 11.59
CA GLY A 311 -3.92 1.61 10.87
C GLY A 311 -4.58 2.66 11.77
N HIS A 312 -4.64 3.88 11.29
CA HIS A 312 -5.20 5.02 12.03
C HIS A 312 -6.65 5.31 11.62
N VAL A 313 -6.96 5.22 10.33
CA VAL A 313 -8.30 5.45 9.77
C VAL A 313 -9.28 4.41 10.29
N SER A 314 -8.85 3.17 10.49
CA SER A 314 -9.67 2.12 11.12
C SER A 314 -10.01 2.38 12.59
N LYS A 315 -9.31 3.31 13.25
CA LYS A 315 -9.54 3.72 14.65
C LYS A 315 -10.33 5.01 14.76
N ALA A 316 -10.01 5.99 13.92
CA ALA A 316 -10.61 7.34 13.96
C ALA A 316 -11.79 7.52 13.01
N GLY A 317 -11.93 6.63 12.02
CA GLY A 317 -12.86 6.77 10.90
C GLY A 317 -12.28 7.61 9.76
N PRO A 318 -12.85 7.50 8.55
CA PRO A 318 -12.51 8.41 7.46
C PRO A 318 -12.98 9.83 7.79
N ARG A 319 -12.40 10.84 7.14
CA ARG A 319 -12.86 12.22 7.27
C ARG A 319 -14.33 12.33 6.83
N PRO A 320 -15.23 12.93 7.64
CA PRO A 320 -16.59 13.23 7.19
C PRO A 320 -16.57 14.12 5.95
N ASN A 321 -17.19 13.67 4.86
CA ASN A 321 -17.16 14.40 3.58
C ASN A 321 -18.55 14.88 3.12
N SER A 322 -19.58 14.63 3.93
CA SER A 322 -20.95 15.08 3.72
C SER A 322 -21.59 15.52 5.03
N THR A 323 -22.60 16.38 4.96
CA THR A 323 -23.32 16.91 6.12
C THR A 323 -23.92 15.80 7.00
N SER A 324 -24.39 14.70 6.39
CA SER A 324 -24.95 13.55 7.11
C SER A 324 -23.91 12.72 7.88
N GLN A 325 -22.63 12.86 7.55
CA GLN A 325 -21.52 12.19 8.24
C GLN A 325 -20.87 13.08 9.30
N LEU A 326 -21.17 14.38 9.31
CA LEU A 326 -20.67 15.27 10.36
C LEU A 326 -21.20 14.80 11.72
N TYR A 327 -20.31 14.77 12.70
CA TYR A 327 -20.66 14.29 14.02
C TYR A 327 -21.71 15.18 14.69
N ASP A 328 -22.48 14.56 15.57
CA ASP A 328 -23.41 15.27 16.44
C ASP A 328 -22.65 16.29 17.28
N MET A 329 -23.05 17.55 17.26
CA MET A 329 -22.45 18.60 18.09
C MET A 329 -22.59 18.30 19.58
N ASN A 330 -23.57 17.48 19.94
CA ASN A 330 -23.85 17.03 21.29
C ASN A 330 -23.33 15.61 21.55
N ALA A 331 -22.42 15.08 20.74
CA ALA A 331 -21.74 13.82 21.04
C ALA A 331 -21.10 13.89 22.45
N PRO A 332 -21.13 12.79 23.22
CA PRO A 332 -20.56 12.75 24.56
C PRO A 332 -19.05 13.01 24.53
N PHE A 333 -18.46 13.16 25.69
CA PHE A 333 -17.03 13.11 25.87
C PHE A 333 -16.50 11.72 25.43
N VAL A 334 -15.66 11.70 24.39
CA VAL A 334 -15.06 10.49 23.78
C VAL A 334 -13.60 10.38 24.22
N GLU A 335 -13.28 9.38 25.03
CA GLU A 335 -11.93 9.19 25.61
C GLU A 335 -11.27 7.89 25.15
N THR A 336 -12.07 6.92 24.70
CA THR A 336 -11.60 5.57 24.39
C THR A 336 -11.73 5.25 22.92
N MET A 337 -10.89 4.33 22.43
CA MET A 337 -10.99 3.82 21.05
C MET A 337 -12.33 3.13 20.77
N GLU A 338 -12.97 2.50 21.76
CA GLU A 338 -14.30 1.91 21.57
C GLU A 338 -15.40 2.97 21.39
N GLN A 339 -15.35 4.06 22.16
CA GLN A 339 -16.26 5.19 21.96
C GLN A 339 -16.00 5.87 20.61
N ALA A 340 -14.73 5.99 20.19
CA ALA A 340 -14.35 6.56 18.89
C ALA A 340 -15.00 5.83 17.71
N LYS A 341 -15.34 4.53 17.84
CA LYS A 341 -16.06 3.76 16.81
C LYS A 341 -17.47 4.30 16.50
N HIS A 342 -17.93 5.37 17.16
CA HIS A 342 -19.19 6.05 16.85
C HIS A 342 -19.32 6.52 15.40
N PHE A 343 -18.21 6.81 14.70
CA PHE A 343 -18.23 7.17 13.28
C PHE A 343 -18.91 6.09 12.41
N LYS A 344 -18.95 4.84 12.91
CA LYS A 344 -19.55 3.68 12.23
C LYS A 344 -20.64 2.98 13.03
N LYS A 345 -20.50 2.88 14.36
CA LYS A 345 -21.51 2.30 15.27
C LYS A 345 -22.65 3.28 15.59
N GLY A 346 -22.50 4.55 15.22
CA GLY A 346 -23.48 5.60 15.47
C GLY A 346 -23.69 5.87 16.96
N PRO A 347 -24.86 6.42 17.35
CA PRO A 347 -25.16 6.83 18.73
C PRO A 347 -25.10 5.71 19.78
N LYS A 348 -25.12 4.43 19.37
CA LYS A 348 -24.94 3.32 20.31
C LYS A 348 -23.56 3.34 20.98
N ALA A 349 -22.55 3.87 20.31
CA ALA A 349 -21.23 4.06 20.90
C ALA A 349 -21.21 5.15 21.99
N TYR A 350 -22.28 5.93 22.12
CA TYR A 350 -22.45 6.96 23.14
C TYR A 350 -23.14 6.46 24.41
N GLU A 351 -23.60 5.20 24.44
CA GLU A 351 -24.27 4.64 25.61
C GLU A 351 -23.35 4.68 26.84
N GLY A 352 -23.85 5.26 27.94
CA GLY A 352 -23.05 5.50 29.15
C GLY A 352 -22.04 6.65 29.05
N GLY A 353 -22.09 7.45 27.97
CA GLY A 353 -21.22 8.60 27.75
C GLY A 353 -21.44 9.73 28.76
N ILE A 354 -20.37 10.48 29.03
CA ILE A 354 -20.41 11.68 29.88
C ILE A 354 -20.72 12.89 29.01
N TYR A 355 -21.68 13.72 29.43
CA TYR A 355 -22.06 14.95 28.74
C TYR A 355 -21.68 16.15 29.62
N PRO A 356 -20.44 16.66 29.52
CA PRO A 356 -19.96 17.73 30.41
C PRO A 356 -20.51 19.12 30.02
N TYR A 357 -21.29 19.22 28.95
CA TYR A 357 -21.83 20.48 28.43
C TYR A 357 -23.05 20.91 29.25
N LYS A 358 -23.09 22.18 29.66
CA LYS A 358 -24.18 22.73 30.48
C LYS A 358 -25.50 22.88 29.73
N GLU A 359 -25.41 23.13 28.43
CA GLU A 359 -26.52 23.35 27.52
C GLU A 359 -26.21 22.64 26.20
N PRO A 360 -27.22 22.32 25.37
CA PRO A 360 -27.00 21.80 24.03
C PRO A 360 -26.10 22.73 23.21
N ILE A 361 -25.13 22.15 22.48
CA ILE A 361 -24.21 22.88 21.62
C ILE A 361 -24.98 23.39 20.39
N THR A 362 -24.96 24.70 20.20
CA THR A 362 -25.45 25.39 18.99
C THR A 362 -24.29 26.05 18.27
N SER A 363 -24.39 26.21 16.94
CA SER A 363 -23.34 26.84 16.15
C SER A 363 -23.91 27.45 14.88
N PRO A 364 -23.84 28.79 14.69
CA PRO A 364 -24.27 29.43 13.45
C PRO A 364 -23.40 28.98 12.25
N TYR A 365 -22.19 28.48 12.51
CA TYR A 365 -21.33 27.86 11.50
C TYR A 365 -21.91 26.51 11.05
N ARG A 366 -22.37 25.68 12.00
CA ARG A 366 -22.97 24.38 11.68
C ARG A 366 -24.29 24.54 10.96
N GLU A 367 -25.14 25.47 11.39
CA GLU A 367 -26.44 25.76 10.74
C GLU A 367 -26.27 26.07 9.25
N ARG A 368 -25.20 26.78 8.88
CA ARG A 368 -24.84 27.04 7.48
C ARG A 368 -24.41 25.79 6.73
N VAL A 369 -23.55 24.98 7.33
CA VAL A 369 -23.13 23.71 6.74
C VAL A 369 -24.33 22.77 6.53
N ASP A 370 -25.28 22.77 7.45
CA ASP A 370 -26.52 22.02 7.33
C ASP A 370 -27.43 22.53 6.18
N GLN A 371 -27.30 23.80 5.81
CA GLN A 371 -27.93 24.42 4.64
C GLN A 371 -27.11 24.26 3.34
N GLY A 372 -25.98 23.56 3.38
CA GLY A 372 -25.08 23.38 2.23
C GLY A 372 -24.17 24.57 1.93
N LEU A 373 -24.07 25.52 2.86
CA LEU A 373 -23.17 26.67 2.76
C LEU A 373 -21.81 26.35 3.42
N PRO A 374 -20.70 26.96 2.97
CA PRO A 374 -19.42 26.82 3.65
C PRO A 374 -19.48 27.28 5.11
N ALA A 375 -18.77 26.54 5.96
CA ALA A 375 -18.56 26.92 7.36
C ALA A 375 -17.76 28.23 7.47
N TYR A 376 -16.98 28.61 6.45
CA TYR A 376 -16.30 29.89 6.34
C TYR A 376 -16.34 30.30 4.87
N GLU A 377 -16.67 31.55 4.57
CA GLU A 377 -16.61 32.03 3.21
C GLU A 377 -15.22 32.61 2.88
N SER A 378 -14.92 32.75 1.57
CA SER A 378 -13.65 33.33 1.12
C SER A 378 -13.55 34.81 1.52
N LYS A 379 -12.36 35.41 1.38
CA LYS A 379 -12.12 36.84 1.70
C LYS A 379 -13.09 37.84 1.04
N GLU A 380 -13.74 37.45 -0.05
CA GLU A 380 -14.69 38.29 -0.78
C GLU A 380 -16.06 38.36 -0.09
N SER A 381 -16.31 37.43 0.82
CA SER A 381 -17.47 37.41 1.69
C SER A 381 -17.08 37.81 3.11
N ASN A 382 -17.86 38.73 3.66
CA ASN A 382 -17.68 39.22 5.02
C ASN A 382 -18.33 38.31 6.08
N TRP A 383 -18.65 37.04 5.76
CA TRP A 383 -19.13 36.07 6.75
C TRP A 383 -17.95 35.20 7.26
N PRO A 384 -17.74 35.04 8.58
CA PRO A 384 -18.59 35.53 9.67
C PRO A 384 -18.29 36.97 10.11
N TRP A 385 -17.28 37.64 9.54
CA TRP A 385 -16.65 38.88 10.02
C TRP A 385 -17.57 40.09 10.29
N ASN A 386 -18.77 40.14 9.71
CA ASN A 386 -19.78 41.20 9.93
C ASN A 386 -21.01 40.72 10.70
N GLN A 387 -20.94 39.61 11.43
CA GLN A 387 -22.07 39.10 12.21
C GLN A 387 -22.13 39.75 13.59
N ASP A 388 -23.33 40.13 14.05
CA ASP A 388 -23.56 40.85 15.32
C ASP A 388 -23.09 40.08 16.57
N TRP A 389 -22.87 38.77 16.46
CA TRP A 389 -22.37 37.91 17.54
C TRP A 389 -20.84 37.74 17.53
N LEU A 390 -20.13 38.24 16.52
CA LEU A 390 -18.67 38.29 16.55
C LEU A 390 -18.20 39.48 17.40
N PRO A 391 -17.19 39.30 18.27
CA PRO A 391 -16.53 40.41 18.96
C PRO A 391 -15.87 41.40 17.99
N GLU A 392 -15.91 42.69 18.31
CA GLU A 392 -15.21 43.77 17.58
C GLU A 392 -13.68 43.63 17.60
#